data_AF-A0A926CD82-F1
#
_entry.id   AF-A0A926CD82-F1
#
_cell.length_a   1.000
_cell.length_b   1.000
_cell.length_c   1.000
_cell.angle_alpha   90.00
_cell.angle_beta   90.00
_cell.angle_gamma   90.00
#
_symmetry.space_group_name_H-M   'P 1'
#
loop_
_entity.id
_entity.type
_entity.pdbx_description
1 polymer ?
#
loop_
_entity_poly.entity_id
_entity_poly.type
_entity_poly.pdbx_seq_one_letter_code
_entity_poly.pdbx_strand_id
1 'polypeptide(L)'
;MAHASEKWRPDFEQAMGEAFGDFVSPPVPFEDASPHECCEVVWSVVGRGVTPRVLDALTDAQIVALSQEFGEYFGSQAPSVEQIKAAIAQTLGRWPVGSLDE
;
A
#
# COMPACT_ATOMS: atom_id res chain seq x y z
N MET A 1 -24.70 14.84 -11.21
CA MET A 1 -23.34 14.35 -11.49
C MET A 1 -22.90 13.49 -10.32
N ALA A 2 -23.24 12.21 -10.34
CA ALA A 2 -22.86 11.21 -9.35
C ALA A 2 -22.91 9.83 -10.04
N HIS A 3 -22.01 8.90 -9.69
CA HIS A 3 -21.86 7.50 -10.17
C HIS A 3 -20.65 7.12 -11.04
N ALA A 4 -19.59 7.94 -11.11
CA ALA A 4 -18.30 7.50 -11.68
C ALA A 4 -17.21 7.21 -10.62
N SER A 5 -17.42 7.61 -9.36
CA SER A 5 -16.35 7.79 -8.38
C SER A 5 -15.98 6.58 -7.51
N GLU A 6 -16.47 5.37 -7.79
CA GLU A 6 -16.15 4.17 -6.98
C GLU A 6 -15.63 2.97 -7.77
N LYS A 7 -15.68 2.99 -9.12
CA LYS A 7 -15.21 1.86 -9.94
C LYS A 7 -13.68 1.71 -9.95
N TRP A 8 -12.95 2.78 -9.71
CA TRP A 8 -11.48 2.78 -9.69
C TRP A 8 -10.92 2.14 -8.41
N ARG A 9 -11.69 2.14 -7.33
CA ARG A 9 -11.20 1.79 -5.99
C ARG A 9 -10.71 0.34 -5.90
N PRO A 10 -11.48 -0.67 -6.34
CA PRO A 10 -10.99 -2.04 -6.35
C PRO A 10 -9.71 -2.22 -7.19
N ASP A 11 -9.60 -1.52 -8.33
CA ASP A 11 -8.44 -1.62 -9.21
C ASP A 11 -7.18 -0.96 -8.61
N PHE A 12 -7.36 0.18 -7.92
CA PHE A 12 -6.30 0.85 -7.19
C PHE A 12 -5.84 0.02 -6.00
N GLU A 13 -6.77 -0.47 -5.18
CA GLU A 13 -6.48 -1.30 -4.01
C GLU A 13 -5.80 -2.60 -4.44
N GLN A 14 -6.27 -3.26 -5.49
CA GLN A 14 -5.59 -4.44 -6.06
C GLN A 14 -4.15 -4.11 -6.47
N ALA A 15 -3.93 -3.02 -7.21
CA ALA A 15 -2.61 -2.62 -7.67
C ALA A 15 -1.66 -2.27 -6.51
N MET A 16 -2.18 -1.62 -5.47
CA MET A 16 -1.44 -1.29 -4.25
C MET A 16 -1.06 -2.57 -3.50
N GLY A 17 -2.03 -3.46 -3.26
CA GLY A 17 -1.79 -4.73 -2.59
C GLY A 17 -0.75 -5.61 -3.28
N GLU A 18 -0.82 -5.71 -4.62
CA GLU A 18 0.18 -6.41 -5.44
C GLU A 18 1.57 -5.82 -5.26
N ALA A 19 1.70 -4.50 -5.41
CA ALA A 19 2.98 -3.81 -5.27
C ALA A 19 3.57 -3.96 -3.86
N PHE A 20 2.75 -3.91 -2.81
CA PHE A 20 3.26 -4.16 -1.46
C PHE A 20 3.68 -5.62 -1.30
N GLY A 21 2.86 -6.59 -1.71
CA GLY A 21 3.19 -8.02 -1.61
C GLY A 21 4.52 -8.39 -2.28
N ASP A 22 4.77 -7.85 -3.48
CA ASP A 22 6.01 -8.10 -4.23
C ASP A 22 7.26 -7.55 -3.54
N PHE A 23 7.15 -6.41 -2.86
CA PHE A 23 8.31 -5.71 -2.29
C PHE A 23 8.57 -6.03 -0.82
N VAL A 24 7.55 -6.43 -0.06
CA VAL A 24 7.71 -6.85 1.35
C VAL A 24 8.11 -8.32 1.49
N SER A 25 8.14 -9.08 0.39
CA SER A 25 8.53 -10.49 0.37
C SER A 25 9.88 -10.71 -0.33
N PRO A 26 10.94 -11.16 0.37
CA PRO A 26 11.08 -11.29 1.83
C PRO A 26 11.18 -9.92 2.54
N PRO A 27 10.98 -9.82 3.87
CA PRO A 27 10.89 -10.89 4.88
C PRO A 27 9.50 -11.49 5.11
N VAL A 28 8.42 -10.87 4.63
CA VAL A 28 7.08 -11.46 4.74
C VAL A 28 7.03 -12.72 3.85
N PRO A 29 6.53 -13.87 4.31
CA PRO A 29 6.38 -15.04 3.45
C PRO A 29 5.45 -14.74 2.27
N PHE A 30 5.87 -15.10 1.06
CA PHE A 30 5.09 -14.82 -0.17
C PHE A 30 3.69 -15.43 -0.13
N GLU A 31 3.54 -16.60 0.51
CA GLU A 31 2.26 -17.30 0.67
C GLU A 31 1.26 -16.54 1.57
N ASP A 32 1.77 -15.69 2.47
CA ASP A 32 0.96 -14.88 3.38
C ASP A 32 0.70 -13.46 2.80
N ALA A 33 1.62 -12.92 2.00
CA ALA A 33 1.57 -11.57 1.43
C ALA A 33 0.57 -11.39 0.27
N SER A 34 -0.65 -11.89 0.42
CA SER A 34 -1.68 -11.69 -0.62
C SER A 34 -2.01 -10.20 -0.79
N PRO A 35 -2.45 -9.75 -2.00
CA PRO A 35 -2.80 -8.36 -2.22
C PRO A 35 -3.85 -7.82 -1.25
N HIS A 36 -4.81 -8.65 -0.83
CA HIS A 36 -5.84 -8.25 0.11
C HIS A 36 -5.27 -7.99 1.52
N GLU A 37 -4.44 -8.90 2.03
CA GLU A 37 -3.80 -8.76 3.34
C GLU A 37 -2.87 -7.56 3.36
N CYS A 38 -2.09 -7.34 2.28
CA CYS A 38 -1.23 -6.17 2.15
C CYS A 38 -2.03 -4.85 2.16
N CYS A 39 -3.23 -4.83 1.58
CA CYS A 39 -4.13 -3.68 1.65
C CYS A 39 -4.65 -3.40 3.06
N GLU A 40 -5.04 -4.44 3.81
CA GLU A 40 -5.50 -4.26 5.19
C GLU A 40 -4.40 -3.64 6.08
N VAL A 41 -3.14 -4.05 5.90
CA VAL A 41 -1.99 -3.42 6.57
C VAL A 41 -1.83 -1.95 6.19
N VAL A 42 -1.92 -1.62 4.90
CA VAL A 42 -1.83 -0.21 4.47
C VAL A 42 -2.99 0.60 5.07
N TRP A 43 -4.20 0.04 5.12
CA TRP A 43 -5.37 0.71 5.70
C TRP A 43 -5.29 0.89 7.21
N SER A 44 -4.63 -0.01 7.95
CA SER A 44 -4.49 0.15 9.41
C SER A 44 -3.62 1.35 9.78
N VAL A 45 -2.64 1.70 8.93
CA VAL A 45 -1.72 2.82 9.14
C VAL A 45 -2.18 4.12 8.45
N VAL A 46 -2.62 4.02 7.20
CA VAL A 46 -2.92 5.18 6.33
C VAL A 46 -4.41 5.51 6.29
N GLY A 47 -5.27 4.55 6.64
CA GLY A 47 -6.72 4.66 6.59
C GLY A 47 -7.32 4.15 5.28
N ARG A 48 -8.60 3.72 5.34
CA ARG A 48 -9.37 3.21 4.18
C ARG A 48 -9.62 4.25 3.07
N GLY A 49 -9.39 5.52 3.38
CA GLY A 49 -9.45 6.63 2.42
C GLY A 49 -8.19 6.80 1.58
N VAL A 50 -7.25 5.84 1.61
CA VAL A 50 -6.00 5.90 0.84
C VAL A 50 -6.26 6.09 -0.66
N THR A 51 -5.49 6.98 -1.25
CA THR A 51 -5.47 7.35 -2.66
C THR A 51 -4.03 7.58 -3.11
N PRO A 52 -3.73 7.72 -4.41
CA PRO A 52 -2.40 8.11 -4.88
C PRO A 52 -1.85 9.37 -4.20
N ARG A 53 -2.66 10.44 -4.06
CA ARG A 53 -2.20 11.65 -3.34
C ARG A 53 -1.86 11.37 -1.88
N VAL A 54 -2.65 10.54 -1.19
CA VAL A 54 -2.38 10.19 0.21
C VAL A 54 -1.09 9.37 0.33
N LEU A 55 -0.86 8.42 -0.58
CA LEU A 55 0.39 7.63 -0.61
C LEU A 55 1.63 8.50 -0.87
N ASP A 56 1.54 9.45 -1.80
CA ASP A 56 2.62 10.39 -2.11
C ASP A 56 2.93 11.34 -0.94
N ALA A 57 1.91 11.65 -0.12
CA ALA A 57 2.03 12.55 1.02
C ALA A 57 2.45 11.88 2.35
N LEU A 58 2.77 10.57 2.33
CA LEU A 58 3.18 9.87 3.56
C LEU A 58 4.46 10.45 4.14
N THR A 59 4.44 10.71 5.44
CA THR A 59 5.62 11.13 6.19
C THR A 59 6.56 9.96 6.43
N ASP A 60 7.85 10.24 6.66
CA ASP A 60 8.82 9.19 7.03
C ASP A 60 8.37 8.39 8.27
N ALA A 61 7.68 9.03 9.23
CA ALA A 61 7.13 8.36 10.40
C ALA A 61 6.03 7.34 10.03
N GLN A 62 5.14 7.68 9.07
CA GLN A 62 4.12 6.74 8.58
C GLN A 62 4.73 5.62 7.75
N ILE A 63 5.81 5.88 7.00
CA ILE A 63 6.53 4.86 6.25
C ILE A 63 7.21 3.86 7.21
N VAL A 64 7.80 4.35 8.30
CA VAL A 64 8.34 3.48 9.36
C VAL A 64 7.22 2.69 10.05
N ALA A 65 6.07 3.32 10.32
CA ALA A 65 4.92 2.64 10.90
C ALA A 65 4.39 1.52 9.98
N LEU A 66 4.31 1.75 8.66
CA LEU A 66 3.96 0.71 7.69
C LEU A 66 4.92 -0.47 7.76
N SER A 67 6.24 -0.20 7.75
CA SER A 67 7.27 -1.23 7.89
C SER A 67 7.04 -2.10 9.14
N GLN A 68 6.81 -1.47 10.29
CA GLN A 68 6.56 -2.19 11.54
C GLN A 68 5.25 -2.99 11.50
N GLU A 69 4.17 -2.38 11.02
CA GLU A 69 2.86 -3.02 10.91
C GLU A 69 2.91 -4.26 10.01
N PHE A 70 3.64 -4.23 8.89
CA PHE A 70 3.84 -5.42 8.06
C PHE A 70 4.53 -6.55 8.84
N GLY A 71 5.56 -6.25 9.64
CA GLY A 71 6.20 -7.24 10.49
C GLY A 71 5.24 -7.82 11.54
N GLU A 72 4.49 -6.96 12.22
CA GLU A 72 3.55 -7.36 13.27
C GLU A 72 2.37 -8.17 12.73
N TYR A 73 1.72 -7.69 11.67
CA TYR A 73 0.55 -8.31 11.06
C TYR A 73 0.84 -9.73 10.58
N PHE A 74 1.98 -9.92 9.91
CA PHE A 74 2.40 -11.22 9.38
C PHE A 74 3.23 -12.06 10.36
N GLY A 75 3.47 -11.59 11.59
CA GLY A 75 4.30 -12.29 12.57
C GLY A 75 5.72 -12.56 12.07
N SER A 76 6.27 -11.63 11.27
CA SER A 76 7.57 -11.77 10.58
C SER A 76 8.52 -10.64 10.95
N GLN A 77 9.72 -10.60 10.35
CA GLN A 77 10.56 -9.42 10.46
C GLN A 77 9.93 -8.27 9.68
N ALA A 78 10.05 -7.04 10.17
CA ALA A 78 9.59 -5.87 9.43
C ALA A 78 10.37 -5.71 8.10
N PRO A 79 9.71 -5.50 6.96
CA PRO A 79 10.39 -5.08 5.72
C PRO A 79 11.12 -3.75 5.95
N SER A 80 12.21 -3.52 5.23
CA SER A 80 12.95 -2.25 5.32
C SER A 80 12.12 -1.06 4.84
N VAL A 81 12.48 0.15 5.31
CA VAL A 81 11.87 1.40 4.86
C VAL A 81 12.01 1.56 3.34
N GLU A 82 13.13 1.12 2.78
CA GLU A 82 13.40 1.14 1.34
C GLU A 82 12.43 0.25 0.56
N GLN A 83 12.07 -0.92 1.09
CA GLN A 83 11.05 -1.79 0.48
C GLN A 83 9.67 -1.14 0.49
N ILE A 84 9.28 -0.50 1.59
CA ILE A 84 8.02 0.25 1.67
C ILE A 84 8.03 1.40 0.66
N LYS A 85 9.11 2.17 0.58
CA LYS A 85 9.26 3.26 -0.41
C LYS A 85 9.18 2.74 -1.85
N ALA A 86 9.76 1.58 -2.13
CA ALA A 86 9.71 0.96 -3.45
C ALA A 86 8.30 0.47 -3.82
N ALA A 87 7.56 -0.11 -2.87
CA ALA A 87 6.15 -0.50 -3.05
C ALA A 87 5.26 0.71 -3.36
N ILE A 88 5.44 1.81 -2.61
CA ILE A 88 4.74 3.08 -2.85
C ILE A 88 5.06 3.61 -4.26
N ALA A 89 6.34 3.67 -4.62
CA ALA A 89 6.76 4.13 -5.94
C ALA A 89 6.18 3.26 -7.07
N GLN A 90 6.15 1.93 -6.90
CA GLN A 90 5.56 1.00 -7.87
C GLN A 90 4.05 1.23 -8.02
N THR A 91 3.34 1.48 -6.92
CA THR A 91 1.91 1.80 -6.93
C THR A 91 1.67 3.12 -7.66
N LEU A 92 2.42 4.18 -7.33
CA LEU A 92 2.29 5.50 -7.95
C LEU A 92 2.74 5.53 -9.43
N GLY A 93 3.62 4.61 -9.83
CA GLY A 93 3.96 4.42 -11.25
C GLY A 93 2.78 3.88 -12.08
N ARG A 94 1.90 3.08 -11.47
CA ARG A 94 0.70 2.52 -12.11
C ARG A 94 -0.53 3.43 -11.92
N TRP A 95 -0.60 4.13 -10.79
CA TRP A 95 -1.65 5.07 -10.42
C TRP A 95 -1.04 6.41 -9.97
N PRO A 96 -0.67 7.30 -10.92
CA PRO A 96 -0.04 8.57 -10.58
C PRO A 96 -0.97 9.50 -9.81
N VAL A 97 -0.40 10.41 -9.01
CA VAL A 97 -1.16 11.45 -8.30
C VAL A 97 -2.07 12.21 -9.28
N GLY A 98 -3.35 12.35 -8.93
CA GLY A 98 -4.35 13.02 -9.76
C GLY A 98 -5.03 12.11 -10.80
N SER A 99 -4.66 10.83 -10.90
CA SER A 99 -5.36 9.86 -11.76
C SER A 99 -6.81 9.61 -11.36
N LEU A 100 -7.20 10.06 -10.16
CA LEU A 100 -8.53 9.88 -9.59
C LEU A 100 -9.39 11.15 -9.57
N ASP A 101 -8.92 12.26 -10.16
CA ASP A 101 -9.54 13.59 -10.03
C ASP A 101 -9.75 14.01 -8.55
N GLU A 102 -8.81 13.59 -7.69
CA GLU A 102 -8.76 13.80 -6.24
C GLU A 102 -8.19 15.16 -5.81
#